data_AF-A0A953P1Y6-F1
#
_entry.id   AF-A0A953P1Y6-F1
#
_cell.length_a   1.000
_cell.length_b   1.000
_cell.length_c   1.000
_cell.angle_alpha   90.00
_cell.angle_beta   90.00
_cell.angle_gamma   90.00
#
_symmetry.space_group_name_H-M   'P 1'
#
loop_
_entity.id
_entity.type
_entity.pdbx_description
1 polymer ?
#
loop_
_entity_poly.entity_id
_entity_poly.type
_entity_poly.pdbx_seq_one_letter_code
_entity_poly.pdbx_strand_id
1 'polypeptide(L)'
;MPPSVLDEIEESQFVETTSIADTVADFLCRYLACEPHQLTLLTLWVIYTWCFQHFYTAAYLSISSPEPQSGKSLCLELLELLCDSPWMSAGADTRTIANHLLTADTRIRPGEGLVCRPPYTTLLDDSHHAFHGSERQPLVAVFNSGVCMNPD
;
A
#
# COMPACT_ATOMS: atom_id res chain seq x y z
N MET A 1 -57.84 -5.88 34.40
CA MET A 1 -57.46 -5.40 33.05
C MET A 1 -55.94 -5.30 33.04
N PRO A 2 -55.27 -5.80 31.98
CA PRO A 2 -53.97 -6.48 32.03
C PRO A 2 -52.76 -5.52 31.94
N PRO A 3 -51.54 -6.04 32.12
CA PRO A 3 -50.37 -5.27 32.51
C PRO A 3 -49.79 -4.42 31.37
N SER A 4 -49.16 -3.32 31.79
CA SER A 4 -48.37 -2.40 30.99
C SER A 4 -47.33 -3.14 30.16
N VAL A 5 -47.35 -2.86 28.86
CA VAL A 5 -46.39 -3.20 27.82
C VAL A 5 -44.95 -3.01 28.31
N LEU A 6 -44.39 -4.06 28.90
CA LEU A 6 -42.97 -4.27 29.13
C LEU A 6 -42.68 -5.63 28.53
N ASP A 7 -42.64 -5.71 27.20
CA ASP A 7 -42.00 -6.83 26.52
C ASP A 7 -41.66 -6.41 25.09
N GLU A 8 -40.47 -6.85 24.68
CA GLU A 8 -39.92 -6.81 23.31
C GLU A 8 -39.35 -5.45 22.86
N ILE A 9 -38.32 -4.97 23.57
CA ILE A 9 -37.19 -4.38 22.85
C ILE A 9 -36.41 -5.58 22.31
N GLU A 10 -36.63 -5.92 21.04
CA GLU A 10 -35.77 -6.83 20.28
C GLU A 10 -34.31 -6.41 20.49
N GLU A 11 -33.54 -7.25 21.18
CA GLU A 11 -32.09 -7.18 21.16
C GLU A 11 -31.65 -7.29 19.70
N SER A 12 -31.35 -6.14 19.12
CA SER A 12 -30.74 -6.04 17.79
C SER A 12 -29.49 -6.90 17.81
N GLN A 13 -29.55 -8.05 17.13
CA GLN A 13 -28.41 -8.94 16.96
C GLN A 13 -27.27 -8.13 16.35
N PHE A 14 -26.24 -7.87 17.15
CA PHE A 14 -25.04 -7.18 16.73
C PHE A 14 -24.23 -8.16 15.86
N VAL A 15 -24.55 -8.21 14.58
CA VAL A 15 -23.69 -8.87 13.59
C VAL A 15 -22.48 -7.98 13.45
N GLU A 16 -21.38 -8.32 14.11
CA GLU A 16 -20.10 -7.64 13.87
C GLU A 16 -19.68 -7.94 12.43
N THR A 17 -19.97 -7.00 11.53
CA THR A 17 -19.42 -7.01 10.18
C THR A 17 -17.95 -6.66 10.28
N THR A 18 -17.08 -7.67 10.35
CA THR A 18 -15.63 -7.47 10.29
C THR A 18 -15.29 -6.70 9.03
N SER A 19 -14.67 -5.52 9.19
CA SER A 19 -14.29 -4.72 8.03
C SER A 19 -13.07 -5.34 7.34
N ILE A 20 -12.85 -4.97 6.07
CA ILE A 20 -11.64 -5.40 5.37
C ILE A 20 -10.37 -4.85 6.04
N ALA A 21 -10.47 -3.68 6.69
CA ALA A 21 -9.37 -3.11 7.45
C ALA A 21 -9.03 -3.99 8.67
N ASP A 22 -10.04 -4.44 9.41
CA ASP A 22 -9.83 -5.33 10.55
C ASP A 22 -9.21 -6.66 10.10
N THR A 23 -9.65 -7.19 8.96
CA THR A 23 -9.12 -8.44 8.39
C THR A 23 -7.64 -8.30 8.00
N VAL A 24 -7.27 -7.18 7.38
CA VAL A 24 -5.88 -6.89 7.00
C VAL A 24 -5.02 -6.65 8.26
N ALA A 25 -5.52 -5.89 9.23
CA ALA A 25 -4.82 -5.66 10.50
C ALA A 25 -4.59 -6.97 11.26
N ASP A 26 -5.62 -7.84 11.34
CA ASP A 26 -5.56 -9.17 11.96
C ASP A 26 -4.62 -10.12 11.23
N PHE A 27 -4.47 -9.97 9.92
CA PHE A 27 -3.47 -10.73 9.17
C PHE A 27 -2.07 -10.25 9.50
N LEU A 28 -1.83 -8.94 9.43
CA LEU A 28 -0.52 -8.34 9.66
C LEU A 28 -0.01 -8.58 11.09
N CYS A 29 -0.88 -8.48 12.10
CA CYS A 29 -0.50 -8.64 13.51
C CYS A 29 -0.05 -10.07 13.87
N ARG A 30 -0.38 -11.08 13.05
CA ARG A 30 0.10 -12.46 13.23
C ARG A 30 1.59 -12.61 12.91
N TYR A 31 2.13 -11.74 12.06
CA TYR A 31 3.50 -11.82 11.56
C TYR A 31 4.37 -10.66 12.05
N LEU A 32 3.76 -9.51 12.35
CA LEU A 32 4.48 -8.30 12.77
C LEU A 32 4.18 -7.96 14.23
N ALA A 33 5.25 -7.84 15.02
CA ALA A 33 5.19 -7.26 16.36
C ALA A 33 5.34 -5.74 16.25
N CYS A 34 4.23 -5.03 16.07
CA CYS A 34 4.18 -3.58 15.90
C CYS A 34 3.28 -2.91 16.94
N GLU A 35 3.49 -1.62 17.16
CA GLU A 35 2.56 -0.81 17.96
C GLU A 35 1.23 -0.64 17.21
N PRO A 36 0.09 -0.46 17.92
CA PRO A 36 -1.22 -0.41 17.29
C PRO A 36 -1.33 0.61 16.16
N HIS A 37 -0.72 1.79 16.32
CA HIS A 37 -0.74 2.85 15.32
C HIS A 37 0.09 2.50 14.06
N GLN A 38 1.19 1.75 14.22
CA GLN A 38 1.99 1.27 13.09
C GLN A 38 1.19 0.26 12.28
N LEU A 39 0.49 -0.65 12.96
CA LEU A 39 -0.41 -1.62 12.32
C LEU A 39 -1.56 -0.92 11.58
N THR A 40 -2.15 0.12 12.17
CA THR A 40 -3.16 0.96 11.50
C THR A 40 -2.59 1.60 10.23
N LEU A 41 -1.38 2.16 10.28
CA LEU A 41 -0.75 2.78 9.11
C LEU A 41 -0.49 1.77 7.99
N LEU A 42 0.01 0.58 8.31
CA LEU A 42 0.23 -0.48 7.34
C LEU A 42 -1.09 -0.94 6.70
N THR A 43 -2.13 -1.08 7.52
CA THR A 43 -3.47 -1.46 7.07
C THR A 43 -4.06 -0.42 6.11
N LEU A 44 -3.99 0.86 6.48
CA LEU A 44 -4.44 1.96 5.64
C LEU A 44 -3.63 2.06 4.34
N TRP A 45 -2.32 1.82 4.41
CA TRP A 45 -1.46 1.79 3.23
C TRP A 45 -1.90 0.70 2.26
N VAL A 46 -2.10 -0.54 2.74
CA VAL A 46 -2.62 -1.63 1.91
C VAL A 46 -3.90 -1.20 1.22
N ILE A 47 -4.90 -0.72 1.98
CA ILE A 47 -6.17 -0.27 1.41
C ILE A 47 -5.98 0.84 0.38
N TYR A 48 -5.14 1.83 0.70
CA TYR A 48 -4.81 2.94 -0.20
C TYR A 48 -4.29 2.43 -1.55
N THR A 49 -3.42 1.42 -1.59
CA THR A 49 -2.91 0.89 -2.87
C THR A 49 -4.02 0.33 -3.76
N TRP A 50 -5.13 -0.16 -3.20
CA TRP A 50 -6.27 -0.66 -3.99
C TRP A 50 -7.22 0.43 -4.48
N CYS A 51 -7.24 1.59 -3.81
CA CYS A 51 -8.15 2.69 -4.14
C CYS A 51 -7.44 4.01 -4.47
N PHE A 52 -6.12 3.97 -4.72
CA PHE A 52 -5.27 5.15 -4.93
C PHE A 52 -5.77 6.05 -6.05
N GLN A 53 -6.44 5.48 -7.06
CA GLN A 53 -7.01 6.21 -8.21
C GLN A 53 -8.06 7.25 -7.82
N HIS A 54 -8.65 7.11 -6.64
CA HIS A 54 -9.60 8.08 -6.08
C HIS A 54 -8.93 9.24 -5.33
N PHE A 55 -7.60 9.22 -5.19
CA PHE A 55 -6.83 10.24 -4.49
C PHE A 55 -5.96 11.02 -5.46
N TYR A 56 -5.93 12.35 -5.29
CA TYR A 56 -5.05 13.24 -6.06
C TYR A 56 -3.62 13.28 -5.55
N THR A 57 -3.35 12.64 -4.41
CA THR A 57 -2.06 12.68 -3.73
C THR A 57 -1.41 11.31 -3.79
N ALA A 58 -0.15 11.27 -4.25
CA ALA A 58 0.72 10.11 -4.10
C ALA A 58 1.21 10.03 -2.64
N ALA A 59 0.83 8.97 -1.93
CA ALA A 59 1.32 8.71 -0.59
C ALA A 59 2.68 8.01 -0.63
N TYR A 60 3.57 8.31 0.31
CA TYR A 60 4.84 7.62 0.52
C TYR A 60 4.89 7.09 1.94
N LEU A 61 5.10 5.79 2.10
CA LEU A 61 5.29 5.15 3.39
C LEU A 61 6.78 4.88 3.60
N SER A 62 7.35 5.46 4.66
CA SER A 62 8.72 5.20 5.08
C SER A 62 8.72 4.26 6.28
N ILE A 63 9.25 3.05 6.09
CA ILE A 63 9.45 2.07 7.15
C ILE A 63 10.94 2.05 7.50
N SER A 64 11.28 2.53 8.69
CA SER A 64 12.65 2.54 9.20
C SER A 64 12.75 1.77 10.52
N SER A 65 13.85 1.04 10.69
CA SER A 65 14.23 0.44 11.98
C SER A 65 15.62 0.95 12.37
N PRO A 66 15.86 1.30 13.63
CA PRO A 66 17.20 1.61 14.13
C PRO A 66 18.11 0.38 14.21
N GLU A 67 17.53 -0.82 14.28
CA GLU A 67 18.27 -2.08 14.49
C GLU A 67 18.18 -3.00 13.27
N PRO A 68 19.28 -3.66 12.88
CA PRO A 68 19.23 -4.74 11.90
C PRO A 68 18.40 -5.91 12.45
N GLN A 69 17.70 -6.63 11.55
CA GLN A 69 16.87 -7.81 11.86
C GLN A 69 15.53 -7.55 12.60
N SER A 70 15.05 -6.30 12.68
CA SER A 70 13.75 -5.99 13.29
C SER A 70 12.51 -6.37 12.45
N GLY A 71 12.65 -7.26 11.45
CA GLY A 71 11.52 -7.69 10.61
C GLY A 71 11.11 -6.73 9.50
N LYS A 72 11.93 -5.71 9.17
CA LYS A 72 11.65 -4.75 8.07
C LYS A 72 11.42 -5.45 6.73
N SER A 73 12.29 -6.40 6.36
CA SER A 73 12.15 -7.14 5.10
C SER A 73 10.91 -8.03 5.11
N LEU A 74 10.58 -8.67 6.23
CA LEU A 74 9.31 -9.41 6.39
C LEU A 74 8.09 -8.48 6.21
N CYS A 75 8.15 -7.26 6.76
CA CYS A 75 7.10 -6.28 6.56
C CYS A 75 6.92 -5.92 5.08
N LEU A 76 8.01 -5.70 4.35
CA LEU A 76 7.96 -5.44 2.91
C LEU A 76 7.44 -6.64 2.10
N GLU A 77 7.80 -7.86 2.46
CA GLU A 77 7.25 -9.10 1.86
C GLU A 77 5.73 -9.21 2.08
N LEU A 78 5.26 -8.90 3.28
CA LEU A 78 3.81 -8.88 3.58
C LEU A 78 3.09 -7.78 2.78
N LEU A 79 3.71 -6.61 2.62
CA LEU A 79 3.16 -5.55 1.78
C LEU A 79 3.16 -5.93 0.30
N GLU A 80 4.19 -6.61 -0.20
CA GLU A 80 4.23 -7.14 -1.57
C GLU A 80 3.11 -8.17 -1.80
N LEU A 81 2.74 -8.93 -0.78
CA LEU A 81 1.62 -9.87 -0.89
C LEU A 81 0.26 -9.18 -0.92
N LEU A 82 0.09 -8.07 -0.20
CA LEU A 82 -1.22 -7.46 0.06
C LEU A 82 -1.53 -6.25 -0.83
N CYS A 83 -0.53 -5.53 -1.33
CA CYS A 83 -0.74 -4.31 -2.11
C CYS A 83 -1.17 -4.60 -3.55
N ASP A 84 -1.88 -3.66 -4.18
CA ASP A 84 -2.19 -3.76 -5.61
C ASP A 84 -0.94 -3.50 -6.47
N SER A 85 -0.72 -4.41 -7.43
CA SER A 85 0.35 -4.37 -8.42
C SER A 85 1.73 -3.94 -7.87
N PRO A 86 2.25 -4.61 -6.82
CA PRO A 86 3.48 -4.20 -6.17
C PRO A 86 4.70 -4.59 -7.00
N TRP A 87 5.72 -3.76 -6.91
CA TRP A 87 7.06 -4.09 -7.40
C TRP A 87 8.05 -3.89 -6.26
N MET A 88 8.64 -5.00 -5.79
CA MET A 88 9.70 -4.96 -4.79
C MET A 88 11.08 -4.90 -5.44
N SER A 89 11.88 -3.95 -4.97
CA SER A 89 13.27 -3.78 -5.38
C SER A 89 14.15 -3.68 -4.15
N ALA A 90 15.04 -4.66 -3.98
CA ALA A 90 15.99 -4.71 -2.87
C ALA A 90 17.36 -4.19 -3.30
N GLY A 91 17.79 -3.05 -2.75
CA GLY A 91 19.14 -2.52 -2.98
C GLY A 91 19.47 -2.13 -4.43
N ALA A 92 18.47 -1.88 -5.27
CA ALA A 92 18.70 -1.40 -6.63
C ALA A 92 19.18 0.06 -6.65
N ASP A 93 20.02 0.38 -7.63
CA ASP A 93 20.46 1.76 -7.84
C ASP A 93 19.34 2.63 -8.42
N THR A 94 19.49 3.95 -8.29
CA THR A 94 18.53 4.94 -8.80
C THR A 94 18.21 4.74 -10.28
N ARG A 95 19.20 4.34 -11.08
CA ARG A 95 19.02 4.13 -12.52
C ARG A 95 18.14 2.93 -12.82
N THR A 96 18.33 1.82 -12.13
CA THR A 96 17.49 0.63 -12.29
C THR A 96 16.05 0.94 -11.91
N ILE A 97 15.85 1.69 -10.82
CA ILE A 97 14.52 2.13 -10.40
C ILE A 97 13.89 3.08 -11.43
N ALA A 98 14.62 4.11 -11.85
CA ALA A 98 14.13 5.06 -12.84
C ALA A 98 13.84 4.39 -14.19
N ASN A 99 14.74 3.52 -14.67
CA ASN A 99 14.50 2.75 -15.89
C ASN A 99 13.28 1.88 -15.74
N HIS A 100 13.14 1.12 -14.65
CA HIS A 100 11.95 0.30 -14.43
C HIS A 100 10.68 1.15 -14.44
N LEU A 101 10.65 2.31 -13.77
CA LEU A 101 9.48 3.19 -13.77
C LEU A 101 9.18 3.81 -15.16
N LEU A 102 10.21 4.08 -15.97
CA LEU A 102 10.07 4.71 -17.29
C LEU A 102 9.87 3.70 -18.44
N THR A 103 10.34 2.46 -18.27
CA THR A 103 10.36 1.42 -19.31
C THR A 103 9.54 0.20 -18.94
N ALA A 104 9.02 0.08 -17.72
CA ALA A 104 7.97 -0.89 -17.43
C ALA A 104 6.80 -0.51 -18.33
N ASP A 105 6.63 -1.28 -19.40
CA ASP A 105 5.53 -1.13 -20.32
C ASP A 105 4.22 -1.07 -19.53
N THR A 106 3.55 0.07 -19.60
CA THR A 106 2.11 0.11 -19.85
C THR A 106 1.81 -1.00 -20.84
N ARG A 107 1.25 -2.10 -20.36
CA ARG A 107 1.09 -3.31 -21.18
C ARG A 107 0.00 -3.08 -22.22
N ILE A 108 0.35 -2.48 -23.36
CA ILE A 108 -0.49 -2.46 -24.55
C ILE A 108 -0.52 -3.90 -25.06
N ARG A 109 -1.63 -4.60 -24.82
CA ARG A 109 -1.90 -5.83 -25.56
C ARG A 109 -2.34 -5.44 -26.97
N PRO A 110 -1.76 -6.03 -28.04
CA PRO A 110 -2.25 -5.76 -29.39
C PRO A 110 -3.73 -6.16 -29.47
N GLY A 111 -4.63 -5.17 -29.59
CA GLY A 111 -6.08 -5.37 -29.66
C GLY A 111 -6.89 -4.95 -28.42
N GLU A 112 -6.25 -4.52 -27.33
CA GLU A 112 -6.93 -3.87 -26.20
C GLU A 112 -6.41 -2.43 -26.08
N GLY A 113 -7.28 -1.48 -25.70
CA GLY A 113 -6.91 -0.07 -25.52
C GLY A 113 -5.75 0.12 -24.53
N LEU A 114 -5.20 1.33 -24.46
CA LEU A 114 -4.09 1.66 -23.56
C LEU A 114 -4.49 1.47 -22.08
N VAL A 115 -4.37 0.25 -21.56
CA VAL A 115 -4.59 -0.03 -20.14
C VAL A 115 -3.31 0.35 -19.41
N CYS A 116 -3.36 1.45 -18.66
CA CYS A 116 -2.30 1.74 -17.69
C CYS A 116 -2.20 0.58 -16.70
N ARG A 117 -1.04 -0.07 -16.65
CA ARG A 117 -0.66 -1.12 -15.70
C ARG A 117 0.78 -1.50 -16.04
N PRO A 118 1.71 -1.76 -15.09
CA PRO A 118 2.07 -1.23 -13.75
C PRO A 118 3.48 -0.56 -13.77
N PRO A 119 4.17 -0.25 -12.63
CA PRO A 119 3.78 -0.40 -11.22
C PRO A 119 3.24 0.88 -10.56
N TYR A 120 2.19 0.72 -9.74
CA TYR A 120 1.61 1.80 -8.92
C TYR A 120 2.17 1.81 -7.50
N THR A 121 2.48 0.64 -6.94
CA THR A 121 3.10 0.50 -5.62
C THR A 121 4.55 0.05 -5.78
N THR A 122 5.49 0.94 -5.47
CA THR A 122 6.92 0.61 -5.49
C THR A 122 7.42 0.39 -4.07
N LEU A 123 7.92 -0.81 -3.77
CA LEU A 123 8.47 -1.18 -2.47
C LEU A 123 9.99 -1.21 -2.58
N LEU A 124 10.67 -0.36 -1.82
CA LEU A 124 12.12 -0.21 -1.87
C LEU A 124 12.74 -0.70 -0.57
N ASP A 125 13.35 -1.89 -0.60
CA ASP A 125 14.21 -2.30 0.50
C ASP A 125 15.57 -1.60 0.38
N ASP A 126 16.11 -1.19 1.51
CA ASP A 126 17.33 -0.38 1.63
C ASP A 126 17.29 0.92 0.82
N SER A 127 16.14 1.60 0.84
CA SER A 127 15.90 2.89 0.18
C SER A 127 16.97 3.96 0.43
N HIS A 128 17.68 3.90 1.57
CA HIS A 128 18.80 4.80 1.86
C HIS A 128 19.92 4.73 0.80
N HIS A 129 20.12 3.61 0.11
CA HIS A 129 21.04 3.51 -1.04
C HIS A 129 20.52 4.23 -2.28
N ALA A 130 19.21 4.14 -2.56
CA ALA A 130 18.56 4.79 -3.70
C ALA A 130 18.41 6.32 -3.54
N PHE A 131 18.36 6.82 -2.30
CA PHE A 131 18.12 8.25 -2.01
C PHE A 131 19.36 9.01 -1.49
N HIS A 132 20.56 8.41 -1.50
CA HIS A 132 21.77 9.07 -1.03
C HIS A 132 22.37 10.04 -2.06
N GLY A 133 22.81 11.22 -1.60
CA GLY A 133 23.55 12.19 -2.43
C GLY A 133 22.73 12.87 -3.54
N SER A 134 23.44 13.43 -4.53
CA SER A 134 22.84 14.17 -5.65
C SER A 134 22.09 13.28 -6.64
N GLU A 135 22.28 11.96 -6.58
CA GLU A 135 21.71 10.98 -7.52
C GLU A 135 20.22 10.73 -7.31
N ARG A 136 19.62 11.25 -6.24
CA ARG A 136 18.18 11.10 -5.96
C ARG A 136 17.28 12.00 -6.81
N GLN A 137 17.81 13.09 -7.37
CA GLN A 137 17.00 14.12 -8.06
C GLN A 137 16.17 13.57 -9.23
N PRO A 138 16.71 12.71 -10.12
CA PRO A 138 15.93 12.11 -11.20
C PRO A 138 14.78 11.24 -10.69
N LEU A 139 15.02 10.46 -9.63
CA LEU A 139 14.03 9.54 -9.08
C LEU A 139 12.93 10.27 -8.31
N VAL A 140 13.27 11.34 -7.59
CA VAL A 140 12.28 12.27 -7.00
C VAL A 140 11.46 12.96 -8.09
N ALA A 141 12.09 13.36 -9.20
CA ALA A 141 11.39 13.97 -10.32
C ALA A 141 10.40 13.00 -10.97
N VAL A 142 10.79 11.72 -11.17
CA VAL A 142 9.91 10.66 -11.69
C VAL A 142 8.72 10.41 -10.75
N PHE A 143 8.95 10.38 -9.44
CA PHE A 143 7.88 10.20 -8.46
C PHE A 143 6.93 11.40 -8.38
N ASN A 144 7.44 12.62 -8.58
CA ASN A 144 6.62 13.84 -8.56
C ASN A 144 6.01 14.22 -9.92
N SER A 145 6.46 13.63 -11.03
CA SER A 145 5.95 14.00 -12.36
C SER A 145 4.49 13.60 -12.57
N GLY A 146 3.97 12.70 -11.73
CA GLY A 146 2.61 12.18 -11.81
C GLY A 146 2.36 11.39 -13.10
N VAL A 147 1.28 10.62 -13.12
CA VAL A 147 0.73 10.08 -14.37
C VAL A 147 -0.55 10.88 -14.64
N CYS A 148 -0.62 11.55 -15.79
CA CYS A 148 -1.85 12.17 -16.25
C CYS A 148 -2.87 11.07 -16.59
N MET A 149 -3.67 10.67 -15.59
CA MET A 149 -4.89 9.91 -15.81
C MET A 149 -5.87 10.82 -16.55
N ASN A 150 -5.92 10.70 -17.88
CA ASN A 150 -6.95 11.37 -18.67
C ASN A 150 -8.25 10.57 -18.52
N PRO A 151 -9.34 11.16 -18.00
CA PRO A 151 -10.62 10.46 -17.94
C PRO A 151 -11.26 10.50 -19.34
N ASP A 152 -11.27 9.35 -20.03
CA ASP A 152 -12.18 9.09 -21.14
C ASP A 152 -13.51 8.52 -20.61
#